data_AF-A0A6J5TZD1-F1
#
_entry.id   AF-A0A6J5TZD1-F1
#
_cell.length_a   1.000
_cell.length_b   1.000
_cell.length_c   1.000
_cell.angle_alpha   90.00
_cell.angle_beta   90.00
_cell.angle_gamma   90.00
#
_symmetry.space_group_name_H-M   'P 1'
#
loop_
_entity.id
_entity.type
_entity.pdbx_description
1 polymer ?
#
loop_
_entity_poly.entity_id
_entity_poly.type
_entity_poly.pdbx_seq_one_letter_code
_entity_poly.pdbx_strand_id
1 'polypeptide(L)'
;MTLPRFVVVKSNHNKKYLRYLKQEDGEEDAPAGFLKFTGEEARSHYAKYEVEMAKSTENKGFVHIRCCYNNKYWVRVNGTDKFEGDVLIVAGADEPEEDQSKPSRTLFEPVYVDPIDDEDDDNKPDDKAEDDLEEDSQVVQFRHVQLGRYTCLHNDSDALVLFGGSNSATDDPNNLESRDVCTVVNWESLVILPKHVVFKGDDDNYITA
;
A
#
# COMPACT_ATOMS: atom_id res chain seq x y z
N MET A 1 10.55 13.50 -3.47
CA MET A 1 9.26 13.16 -4.11
C MET A 1 8.17 13.17 -3.04
N THR A 2 6.91 13.31 -3.43
CA THR A 2 5.74 13.24 -2.53
C THR A 2 4.74 12.26 -3.10
N LEU A 3 4.15 11.41 -2.25
CA LEU A 3 3.10 10.49 -2.70
C LEU A 3 1.88 11.26 -3.24
N PRO A 4 1.16 10.71 -4.24
CA PRO A 4 -0.13 11.23 -4.68
C PRO A 4 -1.13 11.28 -3.52
N ARG A 5 -2.13 12.16 -3.65
CA ARG A 5 -3.20 12.26 -2.63
C ARG A 5 -4.02 10.98 -2.54
N PHE A 6 -4.37 10.37 -3.67
CA PHE A 6 -5.09 9.10 -3.69
C PHE A 6 -4.22 8.03 -4.29
N VAL A 7 -4.08 6.92 -3.57
CA VAL A 7 -3.15 5.86 -3.94
C VAL A 7 -3.78 4.48 -3.80
N VAL A 8 -3.17 3.54 -4.51
CA VAL A 8 -3.28 2.11 -4.24
C VAL A 8 -1.89 1.59 -3.89
N VAL A 9 -1.83 0.60 -3.00
CA VAL A 9 -0.56 0.02 -2.54
C VAL A 9 -0.51 -1.41 -3.01
N LYS A 10 0.50 -1.77 -3.81
CA LYS A 10 0.75 -3.13 -4.30
C LYS A 10 1.98 -3.69 -3.60
N SER A 11 1.90 -4.91 -3.07
CA SER A 11 3.09 -5.59 -2.56
C SER A 11 3.94 -6.06 -3.73
N ASN A 12 5.23 -5.79 -3.69
CA ASN A 12 6.14 -6.27 -4.71
C ASN A 12 6.47 -7.76 -4.53
N HIS A 13 6.19 -8.32 -3.34
CA HIS A 13 6.43 -9.72 -3.03
C HIS A 13 5.37 -10.64 -3.63
N ASN A 14 4.09 -10.46 -3.27
CA ASN A 14 3.00 -11.33 -3.73
C ASN A 14 2.22 -10.77 -4.93
N LYS A 15 2.59 -9.57 -5.41
CA LYS A 15 1.98 -8.83 -6.54
C LYS A 15 0.50 -8.49 -6.36
N LYS A 16 -0.04 -8.56 -5.13
CA LYS A 16 -1.43 -8.21 -4.81
C LYS A 16 -1.55 -6.79 -4.24
N TYR A 17 -2.73 -6.20 -4.40
CA TYR A 17 -3.07 -4.92 -3.82
C TYR A 17 -3.49 -5.05 -2.36
N LEU A 18 -3.06 -4.12 -1.53
CA LEU A 18 -3.55 -3.95 -0.18
C LEU A 18 -5.03 -3.56 -0.25
N ARG A 19 -5.87 -4.29 0.46
CA ARG A 19 -7.30 -4.00 0.56
C ARG A 19 -7.79 -4.05 1.99
N TYR A 20 -8.81 -3.25 2.25
CA TYR A 20 -9.66 -3.37 3.42
C TYR A 20 -10.50 -4.65 3.37
N LEU A 21 -10.53 -5.40 4.48
CA LEU A 21 -11.44 -6.52 4.65
C LEU A 21 -12.65 -6.11 5.49
N LYS A 22 -13.85 -6.38 4.97
CA LYS A 22 -15.04 -6.32 5.81
C LYS A 22 -15.05 -7.50 6.76
N GLN A 23 -15.64 -7.27 7.92
CA GLN A 23 -15.81 -8.30 8.94
C GLN A 23 -16.64 -9.50 8.44
N GLU A 24 -17.55 -9.26 7.48
CA GLU A 24 -18.34 -10.31 6.82
C GLU A 24 -17.54 -11.11 5.77
N ASP A 25 -16.45 -10.53 5.25
CA ASP A 25 -15.72 -11.05 4.08
C ASP A 25 -14.41 -11.77 4.44
N GLY A 26 -13.98 -11.80 5.69
CA GLY A 26 -12.65 -12.35 5.96
C GLY A 26 -12.22 -12.48 7.41
N GLU A 27 -11.90 -13.74 7.74
CA GLU A 27 -11.26 -14.23 8.96
C GLU A 27 -12.04 -14.03 10.26
N GLU A 28 -12.55 -15.15 10.78
CA GLU A 28 -12.87 -15.30 12.20
C GLU A 28 -11.64 -14.82 13.01
N ASP A 29 -11.90 -13.93 13.97
CA ASP A 29 -10.90 -13.25 14.83
C ASP A 29 -10.05 -12.14 14.17
N ALA A 30 -10.36 -11.71 12.94
CA ALA A 30 -9.71 -10.53 12.38
C ALA A 30 -10.09 -9.24 13.15
N PRO A 31 -9.13 -8.34 13.45
CA PRO A 31 -9.44 -7.09 14.11
C PRO A 31 -10.28 -6.16 13.22
N ALA A 32 -11.04 -5.27 13.83
CA ALA A 32 -11.75 -4.24 13.09
C ALA A 32 -10.76 -3.38 12.28
N GLY A 33 -11.07 -3.18 11.00
CA GLY A 33 -10.23 -2.40 10.10
C GLY A 33 -9.10 -3.18 9.42
N PHE A 34 -9.18 -4.51 9.41
CA PHE A 34 -8.10 -5.38 8.91
C PHE A 34 -7.71 -5.09 7.45
N LEU A 35 -6.40 -5.11 7.20
CA LEU A 35 -5.79 -4.81 5.91
C LEU A 35 -4.94 -5.99 5.44
N LYS A 36 -5.17 -6.46 4.21
CA LYS A 36 -4.42 -7.59 3.62
C LYS A 36 -4.06 -7.35 2.16
N PHE A 37 -2.92 -7.86 1.74
CA PHE A 37 -2.50 -7.88 0.34
C PHE A 37 -3.13 -9.05 -0.41
N THR A 38 -4.43 -8.96 -0.64
CA THR A 38 -5.23 -9.99 -1.34
C THR A 38 -6.13 -9.39 -2.42
N GLY A 39 -5.99 -8.10 -2.72
CA GLY A 39 -6.73 -7.42 -3.78
C GLY A 39 -6.18 -7.76 -5.16
N GLU A 40 -7.07 -8.09 -6.09
CA GLU A 40 -6.72 -8.38 -7.50
C GLU A 40 -6.75 -7.13 -8.39
N GLU A 41 -7.59 -6.15 -8.03
CA GLU A 41 -7.87 -4.99 -8.87
C GLU A 41 -7.51 -3.68 -8.17
N ALA A 42 -6.66 -2.86 -8.80
CA ALA A 42 -6.28 -1.53 -8.31
C ALA A 42 -7.50 -0.59 -8.18
N ARG A 43 -8.50 -0.74 -9.06
CA ARG A 43 -9.71 0.11 -9.07
C ARG A 43 -10.72 -0.27 -7.98
N SER A 44 -10.46 -1.32 -7.20
CA SER A 44 -11.35 -1.73 -6.11
C SER A 44 -11.53 -0.62 -5.08
N HIS A 45 -12.78 -0.36 -4.70
CA HIS A 45 -13.12 0.62 -3.66
C HIS A 45 -12.48 0.31 -2.30
N TYR A 46 -12.14 -0.96 -2.04
CA TYR A 46 -11.48 -1.41 -0.82
C TYR A 46 -9.96 -1.22 -0.83
N ALA A 47 -9.36 -0.92 -1.99
CA ALA A 47 -7.91 -0.77 -2.16
C ALA A 47 -7.46 0.69 -2.25
N LYS A 48 -8.40 1.65 -2.18
CA LYS A 48 -8.12 3.08 -2.28
C LYS A 48 -7.79 3.69 -0.92
N TYR A 49 -6.67 4.41 -0.86
CA TYR A 49 -6.22 5.14 0.32
C TYR A 49 -5.98 6.61 -0.03
N GLU A 50 -6.22 7.48 0.94
CA GLU A 50 -5.90 8.91 0.89
C GLU A 50 -4.67 9.18 1.75
N VAL A 51 -3.68 9.84 1.16
CA VAL A 51 -2.45 10.28 1.82
C VAL A 51 -2.62 11.73 2.23
N GLU A 52 -2.49 11.99 3.53
CA GLU A 52 -2.59 13.32 4.12
C GLU A 52 -1.25 13.68 4.76
N MET A 53 -0.62 14.78 4.34
CA MET A 53 0.65 15.23 4.93
C MET A 53 0.45 15.64 6.40
N ALA A 54 1.43 15.34 7.25
CA ALA A 54 1.45 15.83 8.61
C ALA A 54 1.37 17.37 8.67
N LYS A 55 0.64 17.89 9.64
CA LYS A 55 0.39 19.32 9.83
C LYS A 55 1.49 19.99 10.64
N SER A 56 2.10 19.28 11.61
CA SER A 56 3.17 19.85 12.42
C SER A 56 4.44 20.06 11.61
N THR A 57 5.10 21.20 11.83
CA THR A 57 6.40 21.50 11.21
C THR A 57 7.50 20.53 11.65
N GLU A 58 7.37 19.91 12.83
CA GLU A 58 8.31 18.91 13.36
C GLU A 58 8.19 17.57 12.63
N ASN A 59 7.04 17.29 12.02
CA ASN A 59 6.72 16.04 11.32
C ASN A 59 6.79 16.19 9.79
N LYS A 60 7.54 17.18 9.29
CA LYS A 60 7.61 17.49 7.87
C LYS A 60 8.09 16.27 7.06
N GLY A 61 7.28 15.88 6.07
CA GLY A 61 7.55 14.73 5.20
C GLY A 61 6.89 13.44 5.64
N PHE A 62 6.36 13.37 6.87
CA PHE A 62 5.52 12.26 7.31
C PHE A 62 4.09 12.42 6.81
N VAL A 63 3.40 11.28 6.72
CA VAL A 63 2.04 11.20 6.20
C VAL A 63 1.15 10.40 7.13
N HIS A 64 -0.13 10.74 7.12
CA HIS A 64 -1.22 9.88 7.54
C HIS A 64 -1.77 9.16 6.31
N ILE A 65 -2.20 7.91 6.49
CA ILE A 65 -2.81 7.12 5.42
C ILE A 65 -4.21 6.74 5.89
N ARG A 66 -5.23 7.17 5.14
CA ARG A 66 -6.64 6.93 5.45
C ARG A 66 -7.25 5.97 4.44
N CYS A 67 -7.92 4.94 4.91
CA CYS A 67 -8.70 4.08 4.02
C CYS A 67 -9.94 4.84 3.54
N CYS A 68 -10.13 4.95 2.22
CA CYS A 68 -11.26 5.69 1.66
C CYS A 68 -12.60 4.95 1.85
N TYR A 69 -12.58 3.64 2.09
CA TYR A 69 -13.80 2.85 2.29
C TYR A 69 -14.48 3.15 3.63
N ASN A 70 -13.75 3.00 4.74
CA ASN A 70 -14.30 3.19 6.09
C ASN A 70 -13.95 4.55 6.72
N ASN A 71 -13.21 5.40 6.00
CA ASN A 71 -12.79 6.72 6.42
C ASN A 71 -11.93 6.74 7.69
N LYS A 72 -11.16 5.68 7.95
CA LYS A 72 -10.30 5.56 9.14
C LYS A 72 -8.83 5.52 8.78
N TYR A 73 -8.01 6.06 9.66
CA TYR A 73 -6.56 6.15 9.51
C TYR A 73 -5.87 4.84 9.92
N TRP A 74 -4.75 4.59 9.26
CA TRP A 74 -3.83 3.51 9.61
C TRP A 74 -3.30 3.75 11.02
N VAL A 75 -3.44 2.74 11.85
CA VAL A 75 -2.99 2.74 13.23
C VAL A 75 -2.50 1.34 13.60
N ARG A 76 -1.54 1.27 14.51
CA ARG A 76 -1.08 -0.02 15.03
C ARG A 76 -2.07 -0.61 16.02
N VAL A 77 -2.20 -1.93 15.99
CA VAL A 77 -2.85 -2.72 17.04
C VAL A 77 -2.00 -3.95 17.34
N ASN A 78 -2.02 -4.40 18.58
CA ASN A 78 -1.38 -5.67 18.91
C ASN A 78 -2.25 -6.80 18.37
N GLY A 79 -1.63 -7.75 17.67
CA GLY A 79 -2.33 -8.93 17.19
C GLY A 79 -2.78 -9.83 18.36
N THR A 80 -3.88 -10.53 18.15
CA THR A 80 -4.40 -11.57 19.03
C THR A 80 -4.46 -12.89 18.28
N ASP A 81 -4.59 -13.99 19.01
CA ASP A 81 -4.82 -15.33 18.46
C ASP A 81 -3.78 -15.71 17.40
N LYS A 82 -4.16 -15.80 16.12
CA LYS A 82 -3.25 -16.13 15.02
C LYS A 82 -2.15 -15.10 14.77
N PHE A 83 -2.31 -13.89 15.30
CA PHE A 83 -1.35 -12.79 15.20
C PHE A 83 -0.68 -12.50 16.56
N GLU A 84 -0.71 -13.44 17.50
CA GLU A 84 -0.09 -13.24 18.81
C GLU A 84 1.42 -12.94 18.66
N GLY A 85 1.85 -11.81 19.23
CA GLY A 85 3.23 -11.33 19.14
C GLY A 85 3.49 -10.38 17.96
N ASP A 86 2.58 -10.29 17.00
CA ASP A 86 2.66 -9.34 15.90
C ASP A 86 2.06 -7.97 16.25
N VAL A 87 2.53 -6.95 15.53
CA VAL A 87 1.93 -5.62 15.55
C VAL A 87 1.31 -5.39 14.18
N LEU A 88 -0.01 -5.47 14.12
CA LEU A 88 -0.79 -5.29 12.89
C LEU A 88 -0.96 -3.78 12.60
N ILE A 89 -1.11 -3.43 11.33
CA ILE A 89 -1.60 -2.11 10.91
C ILE A 89 -3.03 -2.27 10.38
N VAL A 90 -3.96 -1.50 10.94
CA VAL A 90 -5.39 -1.53 10.60
C VAL A 90 -5.88 -0.13 10.26
N ALA A 91 -6.92 -0.03 9.45
CA ALA A 91 -7.67 1.22 9.23
C ALA A 91 -8.69 1.42 10.37
N GLY A 92 -8.21 1.80 11.55
CA GLY A 92 -8.99 1.80 12.79
C GLY A 92 -9.20 3.17 13.44
N ALA A 93 -8.28 4.13 13.25
CA ALA A 93 -8.32 5.41 13.96
C ALA A 93 -9.30 6.40 13.31
N ASP A 94 -10.10 7.08 14.12
CA ASP A 94 -11.07 8.08 13.65
C ASP A 94 -10.44 9.41 13.25
N GLU A 95 -9.32 9.77 13.88
CA GLU A 95 -8.62 11.04 13.68
C GLU A 95 -7.11 10.82 13.48
N PRO A 96 -6.42 11.72 12.76
CA PRO A 96 -4.97 11.66 12.65
C PRO A 96 -4.32 12.04 13.99
N GLU A 97 -3.26 11.34 14.38
CA GLU A 97 -2.56 11.56 15.65
C GLU A 97 -1.06 11.71 15.41
N GLU A 98 -0.53 12.89 15.78
CA GLU A 98 0.84 13.33 15.52
C GLU A 98 1.72 13.38 16.78
N ASP A 99 1.17 13.08 17.97
CA ASP A 99 1.93 13.01 19.22
C ASP A 99 2.78 11.72 19.26
N GLN A 100 4.07 11.83 19.59
CA GLN A 100 5.01 10.70 19.57
C GLN A 100 4.85 9.79 20.79
N SER A 101 4.29 10.33 21.87
CA SER A 101 4.07 9.58 23.11
C SER A 101 2.85 8.66 23.04
N LYS A 102 1.90 8.92 22.12
CA LYS A 102 0.65 8.20 22.06
C LYS A 102 0.74 6.91 21.24
N PRO A 103 0.20 5.79 21.75
CA PRO A 103 0.20 4.53 21.03
C PRO A 103 -0.71 4.52 19.79
N SER A 104 -1.63 5.49 19.69
CA SER A 104 -2.55 5.71 18.59
C SER A 104 -1.97 6.57 17.46
N ARG A 105 -0.66 6.87 17.47
CA ARG A 105 0.00 7.66 16.42
C ARG A 105 -0.25 7.04 15.05
N THR A 106 -0.60 7.87 14.06
CA THR A 106 -0.98 7.43 12.71
C THR A 106 0.02 7.89 11.64
N LEU A 107 1.23 8.29 12.06
CA LEU A 107 2.26 8.81 11.18
C LEU A 107 3.16 7.71 10.62
N PHE A 108 3.33 7.76 9.31
CA PHE A 108 4.25 6.93 8.54
C PHE A 108 5.20 7.82 7.74
N GLU A 109 6.39 7.31 7.52
CA GLU A 109 7.39 7.91 6.65
C GLU A 109 7.52 7.05 5.39
N PRO A 110 7.19 7.59 4.21
CA PRO A 110 7.50 6.95 2.95
C PRO A 110 9.01 7.06 2.68
N VAL A 111 9.70 5.92 2.67
CA VAL A 111 11.10 5.80 2.27
C VAL A 111 11.12 5.35 0.82
N TYR A 112 11.58 6.21 -0.09
CA TYR A 112 11.63 5.91 -1.52
C TYR A 112 12.79 4.93 -1.81
N VAL A 113 12.49 3.92 -2.61
CA VAL A 113 13.45 2.94 -3.10
C VAL A 113 13.65 3.21 -4.58
N ASP A 114 14.88 3.50 -4.99
CA ASP A 114 15.21 3.66 -6.40
C ASP A 114 15.26 2.25 -7.04
N PRO A 115 14.47 1.97 -8.08
CA PRO A 115 14.67 0.77 -8.88
C PRO A 115 16.07 0.83 -9.47
N ILE A 116 16.86 -0.22 -9.31
CA ILE A 116 18.12 -0.33 -10.06
C ILE A 116 17.69 -0.58 -11.51
N ASP A 117 18.00 0.35 -12.39
CA ASP A 117 17.85 0.12 -13.83
C ASP A 117 18.82 -1.02 -14.21
N ASP A 118 18.29 -2.24 -14.34
CA ASP A 118 18.99 -3.35 -14.98
C ASP A 118 19.05 -3.06 -16.50
N GLU A 119 19.77 -2.01 -16.91
CA GLU A 119 19.95 -1.68 -18.35
C GLU A 119 20.82 -2.72 -19.09
N ASP A 120 21.35 -3.75 -18.42
CA ASP A 120 22.34 -4.70 -18.96
C ASP A 120 21.92 -6.19 -18.87
N ASP A 121 20.63 -6.53 -18.80
CA ASP A 121 20.18 -7.95 -18.96
C ASP A 121 19.46 -8.19 -20.30
N ASP A 122 20.25 -8.57 -21.30
CA ASP A 122 19.83 -9.00 -22.64
C ASP A 122 18.90 -10.26 -22.63
N ASN A 123 18.61 -10.87 -21.47
CA ASN A 123 17.77 -12.07 -21.35
C ASN A 123 16.40 -11.84 -20.68
N LYS A 124 15.89 -10.61 -20.56
CA LYS A 124 14.51 -10.43 -20.08
C LYS A 124 13.53 -11.13 -21.05
N PRO A 125 12.73 -12.12 -20.60
CA PRO A 125 11.74 -12.75 -21.47
C PRO A 125 10.70 -11.72 -21.93
N ASP A 126 10.33 -11.80 -23.21
CA ASP A 126 9.38 -10.92 -23.93
C ASP A 126 7.93 -10.92 -23.38
N ASP A 127 7.70 -11.41 -22.17
CA ASP A 127 6.39 -11.36 -21.49
C ASP A 127 6.13 -9.95 -20.94
N LYS A 128 6.07 -8.97 -21.85
CA LYS A 128 5.44 -7.67 -21.63
C LYS A 128 3.92 -7.85 -21.55
N ALA A 129 3.47 -8.48 -20.48
CA ALA A 129 2.23 -8.06 -19.83
C ALA A 129 2.59 -7.06 -18.72
N GLU A 130 3.40 -6.06 -19.07
CA GLU A 130 3.67 -4.91 -18.22
C GLU A 130 2.45 -3.99 -18.36
N ASP A 131 1.54 -4.13 -17.40
CA ASP A 131 0.43 -3.23 -17.14
C ASP A 131 0.94 -1.78 -17.28
N ASP A 132 0.26 -0.94 -18.09
CA ASP A 132 0.58 0.48 -18.37
C ASP A 132 0.54 1.40 -17.11
N LEU A 133 0.74 0.85 -15.92
CA LEU A 133 0.59 1.47 -14.62
C LEU A 133 1.89 2.06 -14.06
N GLU A 134 3.02 1.89 -14.74
CA GLU A 134 4.34 2.18 -14.16
C GLU A 134 4.76 3.65 -14.22
N GLU A 135 4.29 4.45 -15.20
CA GLU A 135 4.72 5.87 -15.33
C GLU A 135 4.29 6.75 -14.14
N ASP A 136 3.21 6.41 -13.44
CA ASP A 136 2.67 7.14 -12.28
C ASP A 136 2.82 6.35 -10.96
N SER A 137 3.85 5.50 -10.91
CA SER A 137 4.13 4.64 -9.76
C SER A 137 5.40 5.04 -9.00
N GLN A 138 5.43 4.76 -7.70
CA GLN A 138 6.57 5.03 -6.83
C GLN A 138 6.83 3.81 -5.95
N VAL A 139 8.06 3.33 -5.93
CA VAL A 139 8.46 2.22 -5.05
C VAL A 139 8.88 2.78 -3.69
N VAL A 140 8.23 2.32 -2.63
CA VAL A 140 8.46 2.82 -1.28
C VAL A 140 8.40 1.71 -0.23
N GLN A 141 9.00 1.99 0.92
CA GLN A 141 8.76 1.30 2.17
C GLN A 141 8.09 2.27 3.14
N PHE A 142 7.09 1.83 3.89
CA PHE A 142 6.46 2.67 4.91
C PHE A 142 7.05 2.37 6.28
N ARG A 143 7.71 3.37 6.88
CA ARG A 143 8.24 3.27 8.25
C ARG A 143 7.25 3.87 9.24
N HIS A 144 6.82 3.10 10.24
CA HIS A 144 5.96 3.60 11.31
C HIS A 144 6.76 4.50 12.25
N VAL A 145 6.43 5.79 12.29
CA VAL A 145 7.29 6.83 12.91
C VAL A 145 7.50 6.60 14.40
N GLN A 146 6.49 6.11 15.14
CA GLN A 146 6.65 5.89 16.59
C GLN A 146 7.64 4.77 16.92
N LEU A 147 7.62 3.70 16.12
CA LEU A 147 8.35 2.46 16.42
C LEU A 147 9.63 2.33 15.61
N GLY A 148 9.82 3.12 14.56
CA GLY A 148 10.94 2.99 13.63
C GLY A 148 10.94 1.68 12.83
N ARG A 149 9.84 0.91 12.88
CA ARG A 149 9.68 -0.38 12.20
C ARG A 149 8.99 -0.18 10.86
N TYR A 150 9.42 -0.94 9.86
CA TYR A 150 8.80 -0.93 8.54
C TYR A 150 7.53 -1.78 8.52
N THR A 151 6.55 -1.35 7.75
CA THR A 151 5.41 -2.20 7.41
C THR A 151 5.86 -3.29 6.46
N CYS A 152 5.36 -4.51 6.63
CA CYS A 152 5.63 -5.61 5.72
C CYS A 152 4.41 -6.51 5.54
N LEU A 153 4.45 -7.29 4.47
CA LEU A 153 3.57 -8.43 4.24
C LEU A 153 3.86 -9.53 5.25
N HIS A 154 2.86 -9.96 6.03
CA HIS A 154 2.97 -11.09 6.94
C HIS A 154 3.14 -12.42 6.17
N ASN A 155 4.01 -13.30 6.67
CA ASN A 155 4.47 -14.50 5.95
C ASN A 155 3.33 -15.47 5.60
N ASP A 156 2.41 -15.72 6.53
CA ASP A 156 1.42 -16.79 6.38
C ASP A 156 0.02 -16.28 6.05
N SER A 157 -0.23 -15.00 6.32
CA SER A 157 -1.58 -14.46 6.25
C SER A 157 -1.75 -13.39 5.17
N ASP A 158 -0.68 -12.85 4.60
CA ASP A 158 -0.72 -11.65 3.76
C ASP A 158 -1.26 -10.37 4.46
N ALA A 159 -1.36 -10.35 5.79
CA ALA A 159 -1.76 -9.17 6.55
C ALA A 159 -0.68 -8.08 6.52
N LEU A 160 -1.09 -6.82 6.64
CA LEU A 160 -0.16 -5.71 6.83
C LEU A 160 0.27 -5.63 8.30
N VAL A 161 1.56 -5.87 8.56
CA VAL A 161 2.14 -5.89 9.90
C VAL A 161 3.37 -4.99 9.98
N LEU A 162 3.89 -4.74 11.19
CA LEU A 162 5.21 -4.15 11.38
C LEU A 162 6.25 -5.26 11.53
N PHE A 163 7.34 -5.20 10.76
CA PHE A 163 8.40 -6.20 10.76
C PHE A 163 9.05 -6.36 12.14
N GLY A 164 9.15 -7.59 12.66
CA GLY A 164 9.70 -7.90 13.99
C GLY A 164 11.21 -8.07 13.99
N GLY A 165 11.92 -7.36 14.88
CA GLY A 165 13.32 -7.67 15.23
C GLY A 165 14.40 -6.72 14.73
N SER A 166 14.08 -5.73 13.89
CA SER A 166 15.06 -4.70 13.48
C SER A 166 14.37 -3.39 13.09
N ASN A 167 15.07 -2.27 13.29
CA ASN A 167 14.70 -0.96 12.71
C ASN A 167 15.20 -0.81 11.25
N SER A 168 15.85 -1.86 10.71
CA SER A 168 16.29 -1.93 9.33
C SER A 168 15.18 -2.53 8.47
N ALA A 169 15.12 -2.10 7.20
CA ALA A 169 14.49 -2.87 6.14
C ALA A 169 15.07 -4.29 6.10
N THR A 170 14.35 -5.23 5.49
CA THR A 170 14.84 -6.61 5.27
C THR A 170 16.26 -6.63 4.70
N ASP A 171 17.04 -7.66 5.03
CA ASP A 171 18.51 -7.71 4.95
C ASP A 171 19.19 -7.32 3.60
N ASP A 172 18.45 -7.15 2.52
CA ASP A 172 18.94 -6.62 1.25
C ASP A 172 18.14 -5.37 0.80
N PRO A 173 18.72 -4.15 0.87
CA PRO A 173 18.07 -2.92 0.41
C PRO A 173 17.86 -2.87 -1.11
N ASN A 174 18.47 -3.78 -1.88
CA ASN A 174 18.29 -3.87 -3.33
C ASN A 174 17.23 -4.90 -3.72
N ASN A 175 16.67 -5.64 -2.76
CA ASN A 175 15.64 -6.62 -3.03
C ASN A 175 14.27 -5.94 -3.20
N LEU A 176 13.95 -5.54 -4.43
CA LEU A 176 12.66 -4.96 -4.80
C LEU A 176 11.47 -5.90 -4.56
N GLU A 177 11.69 -7.21 -4.43
CA GLU A 177 10.66 -8.20 -4.10
C GLU A 177 10.55 -8.47 -2.58
N SER A 178 11.20 -7.65 -1.77
CA SER A 178 11.05 -7.74 -0.33
C SER A 178 9.61 -7.51 0.11
N ARG A 179 9.27 -8.12 1.25
CA ARG A 179 7.96 -8.03 1.90
C ARG A 179 7.65 -6.64 2.45
N ASP A 180 8.65 -5.80 2.68
CA ASP A 180 8.47 -4.42 3.15
C ASP A 180 8.44 -3.38 2.02
N VAL A 181 8.71 -3.79 0.78
CA VAL A 181 8.69 -2.95 -0.42
C VAL A 181 7.31 -3.02 -1.09
N CYS A 182 6.78 -1.84 -1.41
CA CYS A 182 5.50 -1.68 -2.09
C CYS A 182 5.62 -0.70 -3.26
N THR A 183 4.93 -0.99 -4.35
CA THR A 183 4.67 -0.05 -5.43
C THR A 183 3.38 0.70 -5.12
N VAL A 184 3.48 2.02 -5.01
CA VAL A 184 2.36 2.93 -4.80
C VAL A 184 2.00 3.55 -6.14
N VAL A 185 0.75 3.37 -6.58
CA VAL A 185 0.27 3.90 -7.85
C VAL A 185 -0.72 5.03 -7.57
N ASN A 186 -0.63 6.11 -8.35
CA ASN A 186 -1.63 7.18 -8.32
C ASN A 186 -3.00 6.64 -8.72
N TRP A 187 -3.97 6.61 -7.79
CA TRP A 187 -5.31 6.09 -8.11
C TRP A 187 -6.04 6.97 -9.12
N GLU A 188 -5.75 8.27 -9.16
CA GLU A 188 -6.42 9.21 -10.09
C GLU A 188 -6.00 8.96 -11.54
N SER A 189 -4.79 8.45 -11.81
CA SER A 189 -4.38 8.08 -13.16
C SER A 189 -5.14 6.87 -13.69
N LEU A 190 -5.59 5.97 -12.80
CA LEU A 190 -6.36 4.77 -13.16
C LEU A 190 -7.76 5.08 -13.71
N VAL A 191 -8.30 6.28 -13.48
CA VAL A 191 -9.70 6.64 -13.81
C VAL A 191 -9.79 7.71 -14.89
N ILE A 192 -8.71 7.95 -15.63
CA ILE A 192 -8.68 8.90 -16.74
C ILE A 192 -8.81 8.13 -18.05
N LEU A 193 -9.79 8.51 -18.87
CA LEU A 193 -9.86 8.05 -20.26
C LEU A 193 -8.89 8.88 -21.11
N PRO A 194 -8.14 8.26 -22.04
CA PRO A 194 -7.33 8.97 -23.01
C PRO A 194 -8.15 10.02 -23.79
N LYS A 195 -7.47 11.06 -24.30
CA LYS A 195 -8.13 12.17 -25.03
C LYS A 195 -8.97 11.70 -26.23
N HIS A 196 -8.57 10.61 -26.88
CA HIS A 196 -9.31 9.99 -27.96
C HIS A 196 -9.50 8.51 -27.62
N VAL A 197 -10.74 8.05 -27.66
CA VAL A 197 -11.12 6.67 -27.33
C VAL A 197 -12.03 6.12 -28.42
N VAL A 198 -11.98 4.81 -28.62
CA VAL A 198 -12.98 4.04 -29.37
C VAL A 198 -13.55 3.02 -28.42
N PHE A 199 -14.89 2.90 -28.37
CA PHE A 199 -15.57 1.93 -27.52
C PHE A 199 -15.90 0.68 -28.35
N LYS A 200 -15.57 -0.49 -27.83
CA LYS A 200 -15.90 -1.80 -28.43
C LYS A 200 -16.95 -2.48 -27.56
N GLY A 201 -18.06 -2.91 -28.18
CA GLY A 201 -19.12 -3.67 -27.53
C GLY A 201 -18.70 -5.11 -27.24
N ASP A 202 -19.50 -5.79 -26.43
CA ASP A 202 -19.37 -7.23 -26.16
C ASP A 202 -19.71 -8.10 -27.38
N ASP A 203 -20.37 -7.51 -28.38
CA ASP A 203 -20.63 -8.06 -29.71
C ASP A 203 -19.44 -7.94 -30.68
N ASP A 204 -18.28 -7.56 -30.17
CA ASP A 204 -17.05 -7.28 -30.90
C ASP A 204 -17.10 -6.09 -31.88
N ASN A 205 -18.19 -5.31 -31.91
CA ASN A 205 -18.33 -4.16 -32.81
C ASN A 205 -17.87 -2.85 -32.15
N TYR A 206 -17.37 -1.92 -32.96
CA TYR A 206 -17.03 -0.57 -32.49
C TYR A 206 -18.26 0.34 -32.55
N ILE A 207 -18.43 1.19 -31.53
CA ILE A 207 -19.42 2.26 -31.55
C ILE A 207 -18.94 3.32 -32.54
N THR A 208 -19.70 3.48 -33.63
CA THR A 208 -19.50 4.53 -34.62
C THR A 208 -20.65 5.53 -34.56
N ALA A 209 -20.39 6.79 -34.94
CA ALA A 209 -21.42 7.83 -35.07
C ALA A 209 -22.39 7.57 -36.24
#